data_AF-A0A162A1Q4-F1
#
_entry.id   AF-A0A162A1Q4-F1
#
_cell.length_a   1.000
_cell.length_b   1.000
_cell.length_c   1.000
_cell.angle_alpha   90.00
_cell.angle_beta   90.00
_cell.angle_gamma   90.00
#
_symmetry.space_group_name_H-M   'P 1'
#
loop_
_entity.id
_entity.type
_entity.pdbx_description
1 polymer ?
#
loop_
_entity_poly.entity_id
_entity_poly.type
_entity_poly.pdbx_seq_one_letter_code
_entity_poly.pdbx_strand_id
1 'polypeptide(L)'
;MAFRRSLFIFMLVAMTALVLLPAVRSADDSAFCPNSPAVLTPEDNCNIQCFVEDPVCGSNGVTYGCGCEEAHCNGFRVVKLGAC
;
A
#
# COMPACT_ATOMS: atom_id res chain seq x y z
N MET A 1 19.53 -6.51 -44.88
CA MET A 1 19.73 -5.39 -43.93
C MET A 1 18.45 -4.98 -43.15
N ALA A 2 17.27 -5.54 -43.44
CA ALA A 2 16.02 -5.22 -42.73
C ALA A 2 15.87 -5.89 -41.34
N PHE A 3 16.45 -7.08 -41.14
CA PHE A 3 16.30 -7.87 -39.91
C PHE A 3 16.98 -7.23 -38.69
N ARG A 4 18.17 -6.64 -38.87
CA ARG A 4 18.89 -5.88 -37.82
C ARG A 4 18.19 -4.58 -37.42
N ARG A 5 17.47 -3.94 -38.36
CA ARG A 5 16.66 -2.74 -38.09
C ARG A 5 15.41 -3.08 -37.29
N SER A 6 14.75 -4.19 -37.62
CA SER A 6 13.61 -4.70 -36.86
C SER A 6 13.99 -5.01 -35.41
N LEU A 7 15.15 -5.67 -35.21
CA LEU A 7 15.66 -5.98 -33.86
C LEU A 7 15.99 -4.72 -33.05
N PHE A 8 16.57 -3.70 -33.68
CA PHE A 8 16.89 -2.42 -33.03
C PHE A 8 15.63 -1.65 -32.62
N ILE A 9 14.59 -1.64 -33.46
CA ILE A 9 13.31 -1.00 -33.15
C ILE A 9 12.63 -1.71 -31.99
N PHE A 10 12.66 -3.05 -31.96
CA PHE A 10 12.08 -3.84 -30.87
C PHE A 10 12.78 -3.56 -29.53
N MET A 11 14.12 -3.48 -29.54
CA MET A 11 14.91 -3.12 -28.37
C MET A 11 14.62 -1.70 -27.87
N LEU A 12 14.50 -0.72 -28.78
CA LEU A 12 14.14 0.67 -28.43
C LEU A 12 12.75 0.74 -27.81
N VAL A 13 11.76 0.06 -28.40
CA VAL A 13 10.39 0.02 -27.86
C VAL A 13 10.38 -0.63 -26.47
N ALA A 14 11.07 -1.76 -26.29
CA ALA A 14 11.17 -2.44 -25.00
C ALA A 14 11.82 -1.55 -23.92
N MET A 15 12.90 -0.84 -24.26
CA MET A 15 13.56 0.10 -23.35
C MET A 15 12.66 1.29 -23.00
N THR A 16 11.98 1.89 -23.99
CA THR A 16 11.04 2.99 -23.74
C THR A 16 9.85 2.54 -22.89
N ALA A 17 9.34 1.32 -23.11
CA ALA A 17 8.29 0.74 -22.29
C ALA A 17 8.78 0.52 -20.85
N LEU A 18 10.01 0.04 -20.66
CA LEU A 18 10.61 -0.12 -19.33
C LEU A 18 10.76 1.20 -18.57
N VAL A 19 11.05 2.30 -19.29
CA VAL A 19 11.25 3.64 -18.71
C VAL A 19 9.92 4.38 -18.48
N LEU A 20 8.91 4.13 -19.33
CA LEU A 20 7.57 4.73 -19.24
C LEU A 20 6.62 3.94 -18.34
N LEU A 21 6.90 2.65 -18.12
CA LEU A 21 6.30 1.91 -17.02
C LEU A 21 6.74 2.66 -15.76
N PRO A 22 5.83 3.28 -15.01
CA PRO A 22 6.20 3.74 -13.69
C PRO A 22 6.74 2.50 -13.01
N ALA A 23 8.03 2.51 -12.62
CA ALA A 23 8.59 1.51 -11.74
C ALA A 23 7.51 1.25 -10.72
N VAL A 24 6.96 0.03 -10.70
CA VAL A 24 5.91 -0.36 -9.76
C VAL A 24 6.47 0.05 -8.41
N ARG A 25 6.00 1.20 -7.92
CA ARG A 25 6.26 1.64 -6.57
C ARG A 25 5.39 0.67 -5.81
N SER A 26 6.00 -0.45 -5.43
CA SER A 26 5.52 -1.28 -4.35
C SER A 26 5.25 -0.27 -3.25
N ALA A 27 3.97 0.05 -3.04
CA ALA A 27 3.58 0.87 -1.92
C ALA A 27 3.94 0.01 -0.72
N ASP A 28 5.08 0.32 -0.09
CA ASP A 28 5.48 -0.34 1.13
C ASP A 28 4.39 -0.02 2.15
N ASP A 29 3.48 -0.97 2.36
CA ASP A 29 2.37 -0.90 3.32
C ASP A 29 2.88 -0.69 4.77
N SER A 30 4.19 -0.84 4.99
CA SER A 30 4.91 -0.60 6.25
C SER A 30 5.29 0.86 6.52
N ALA A 31 5.08 1.79 5.58
CA ALA A 31 5.47 3.19 5.76
C ALA A 31 4.69 3.90 6.89
N PHE A 32 3.44 3.51 7.12
CA PHE A 32 2.56 4.17 8.09
C PHE A 32 2.59 3.49 9.46
N CYS A 33 2.76 2.16 9.47
CA CYS A 33 2.64 1.34 10.68
C CYS A 33 3.82 0.37 10.79
N PRO A 34 5.02 0.85 11.19
CA PRO A 34 6.25 0.07 11.14
C PRO A 34 6.30 -1.10 12.14
N ASN A 35 5.36 -1.20 13.08
CA ASN A 35 5.31 -2.22 14.13
C ASN A 35 3.97 -2.97 14.21
N SER A 36 3.09 -2.84 13.22
CA SER A 36 1.79 -3.52 13.29
C SER A 36 1.93 -5.02 12.98
N PRO A 37 1.36 -5.91 13.80
CA PRO A 37 1.29 -7.32 13.46
C PRO A 37 0.47 -7.46 12.17
N ALA A 38 1.11 -7.94 11.11
CA ALA A 38 0.42 -8.28 9.90
C ALA A 38 -0.56 -9.41 10.24
N VAL A 39 -1.86 -9.10 10.17
CA VAL A 39 -2.98 -10.04 10.29
C VAL A 39 -3.24 -10.50 11.73
N LEU A 40 -4.18 -9.82 12.39
CA LEU A 40 -4.94 -10.41 13.49
C LEU A 40 -6.04 -11.29 12.88
N THR A 41 -6.15 -12.52 13.34
CA THR A 41 -7.17 -13.48 12.88
C THR A 41 -8.58 -12.96 13.20
N PRO A 42 -9.61 -13.24 12.36
CA PRO A 42 -10.90 -12.53 12.38
C PRO A 42 -11.85 -12.87 13.54
N GLU A 43 -11.34 -13.50 14.61
CA GLU A 43 -12.18 -14.15 15.62
C GLU A 43 -12.53 -13.23 16.80
N ASP A 44 -11.88 -12.08 16.92
CA ASP A 44 -12.12 -11.13 18.02
C ASP A 44 -12.78 -9.85 17.49
N ASN A 45 -13.92 -9.48 18.07
CA ASN A 45 -14.55 -8.19 17.83
C ASN A 45 -13.52 -7.08 18.14
N CYS A 46 -13.09 -6.35 17.11
CA CYS A 46 -12.06 -5.30 17.16
C CYS A 46 -12.51 -4.03 17.89
N ASN A 47 -12.98 -4.18 19.13
CA ASN A 47 -13.34 -3.09 20.01
C ASN A 47 -12.09 -2.61 20.76
N ILE A 48 -11.25 -1.85 20.06
CA ILE A 48 -10.08 -1.22 20.66
C ILE A 48 -10.53 0.06 21.36
N GLN A 49 -10.20 0.19 22.64
CA GLN A 49 -10.41 1.42 23.40
C GLN A 49 -9.07 2.10 23.63
N CYS A 50 -8.81 3.16 22.88
CA CYS A 50 -7.66 4.03 23.07
C CYS A 50 -8.02 5.21 23.99
N PHE A 51 -7.10 5.58 24.88
CA PHE A 51 -7.27 6.76 25.74
C PHE A 51 -6.93 8.06 24.99
N VAL A 52 -6.03 8.00 24.02
CA VAL A 52 -5.63 9.12 23.16
C VAL A 52 -5.97 8.76 21.73
N GLU A 53 -6.59 9.70 21.02
CA GLU A 53 -6.90 9.56 19.60
C GLU A 53 -5.61 9.63 18.76
N ASP A 54 -5.47 8.67 17.85
CA ASP A 54 -4.40 8.60 16.86
C ASP A 54 -5.02 8.25 15.50
N PRO A 55 -5.79 9.17 14.89
CA PRO A 55 -6.60 8.82 13.73
C PRO A 55 -5.74 8.42 12.53
N VAL A 56 -6.15 7.38 11.81
CA VAL A 56 -5.53 6.94 10.56
C VAL A 56 -6.59 6.65 9.50
N CYS A 57 -6.24 6.78 8.22
CA CYS A 57 -7.12 6.45 7.11
C CYS A 57 -6.79 5.05 6.57
N GLY A 58 -7.74 4.12 6.69
CA GLY A 58 -7.62 2.78 6.15
C GLY A 58 -7.80 2.73 4.63
N SER A 59 -7.35 1.65 4.01
CA SER A 59 -7.49 1.45 2.55
C SER A 59 -8.94 1.35 2.06
N ASN A 60 -9.90 1.19 2.98
CA ASN A 60 -11.34 1.24 2.73
C ASN A 60 -11.94 2.66 2.79
N GLY A 61 -11.12 3.69 3.06
CA GLY A 61 -11.59 5.06 3.20
C GLY A 61 -12.30 5.35 4.54
N VAL A 62 -12.14 4.47 5.52
CA VAL A 62 -12.67 4.66 6.89
C VAL A 62 -11.57 5.21 7.79
N THR A 63 -11.92 6.18 8.63
CA THR A 63 -11.05 6.67 9.69
C THR A 63 -11.10 5.74 10.90
N TYR A 64 -9.95 5.23 11.32
CA TYR A 64 -9.76 4.46 12.54
C TYR A 64 -9.19 5.38 13.61
N GLY A 65 -9.91 5.61 14.70
CA GLY A 65 -9.57 6.62 15.71
C GLY A 65 -8.46 6.19 16.67
N CYS A 66 -8.29 4.88 16.84
CA CYS A 66 -7.26 4.29 17.68
C CYS A 66 -6.02 3.85 16.89
N GLY A 67 -5.88 4.31 15.65
CA GLY A 67 -4.67 4.19 14.87
C GLY A 67 -4.50 2.84 14.19
N CYS A 68 -3.22 2.48 13.97
CA CYS A 68 -2.85 1.33 13.17
C CYS A 68 -3.43 0.02 13.71
N GLU A 69 -3.46 -0.19 15.03
CA GLU A 69 -3.94 -1.45 15.62
C GLU A 69 -5.41 -1.71 15.29
N GLU A 70 -6.23 -0.66 15.34
CA GLU A 70 -7.67 -0.75 15.03
C GLU A 70 -7.89 -1.03 13.55
N ALA A 71 -7.16 -0.35 12.67
CA ALA A 71 -7.23 -0.58 11.22
C ALA A 71 -6.84 -2.03 10.86
N HIS A 72 -5.70 -2.50 11.39
CA HIS A 72 -5.20 -3.86 11.10
C HIS A 72 -6.09 -4.95 11.70
N CYS A 73 -6.64 -4.74 12.89
CA CYS A 73 -7.62 -5.66 13.48
C CYS A 73 -8.84 -5.80 12.56
N ASN A 74 -9.33 -4.69 12.01
CA ASN A 74 -10.44 -4.69 11.05
C ASN A 74 -10.02 -5.21 9.65
N GLY A 75 -8.78 -5.64 9.45
CA GLY A 75 -8.29 -6.20 8.19
C GLY A 75 -7.93 -5.15 7.13
N PHE A 76 -7.75 -3.89 7.51
CA PHE A 76 -7.41 -2.81 6.59
C PHE A 76 -6.02 -2.25 6.87
N ARG A 77 -5.20 -2.14 5.82
CA ARG A 77 -3.93 -1.44 5.89
C ARG A 77 -4.15 0.07 5.93
N VAL A 78 -3.23 0.80 6.56
CA VAL A 78 -3.26 2.27 6.60
C VAL A 78 -2.65 2.84 5.32
N VAL A 79 -3.31 3.84 4.74
CA VAL A 79 -2.85 4.54 3.52
C VAL A 79 -2.48 6.00 3.76
N LYS A 80 -2.82 6.55 4.93
CA LYS A 80 -2.54 7.93 5.33
C LYS A 80 -2.64 8.06 6.86
N LEU A 81 -1.74 8.83 7.47
CA LEU A 81 -1.86 9.26 8.88
C LEU A 81 -2.87 10.41 8.99
N GLY A 82 -3.67 10.41 10.05
CA GLY A 82 -4.81 11.30 10.23
C GLY A 82 -6.10 10.72 9.63
N ALA A 83 -7.20 11.45 9.83
CA ALA A 83 -8.49 11.12 9.25
C ALA A 83 -8.42 11.03 7.71
N CYS A 84 -9.32 10.21 7.15
CA CYS A 84 -9.73 10.36 5.76
C CYS A 84 -10.38 11.74 5.59
#